data_AF-A0A522CAU5-F1
#
_entry.id   AF-A0A522CAU5-F1
#
_cell.length_a   1.000
_cell.length_b   1.000
_cell.length_c   1.000
_cell.angle_alpha   90.00
_cell.angle_beta   90.00
_cell.angle_gamma   90.00
#
_symmetry.space_group_name_H-M   'P 1'
#
loop_
_entity.id
_entity.type
_entity.pdbx_description
1 polymer ?
#
loop_
_entity_poly.entity_id
_entity_poly.type
_entity_poly.pdbx_seq_one_letter_code
_entity_poly.pdbx_strand_id
1 'polypeptide(L)' 'PFLVIDMVTASILMSMGMMMLPPVMIALPFKIIFFVLVDGWALIAGSLVQSYGGT' A
#
# COMPACT_ATOMS: atom_id res chain seq x y z
N PRO A 1 0.69 -6.85 -1.31
CA PRO A 1 0.60 -5.69 -2.23
C PRO A 1 1.34 -4.45 -1.70
N PHE A 2 1.03 -3.96 -0.49
CA PHE A 2 1.66 -2.76 0.06
C PHE A 2 3.18 -2.88 0.31
N LEU A 3 3.63 -4.05 0.78
CA LEU A 3 5.07 -4.33 0.95
C LEU A 3 5.83 -4.33 -0.39
N VAL A 4 5.18 -4.74 -1.49
CA VAL A 4 5.79 -4.69 -2.81
C VAL A 4 6.00 -3.24 -3.24
N ILE A 5 5.01 -2.37 -2.99
CA ILE A 5 5.13 -0.92 -3.23
C ILE A 5 6.30 -0.33 -2.42
N ASP A 6 6.43 -0.70 -1.15
CA ASP A 6 7.53 -0.23 -0.30
C ASP A 6 8.91 -0.68 -0.80
N MET A 7 9.06 -1.96 -1.14
CA MET A 7 10.34 -2.50 -1.60
C MET A 7 10.75 -1.92 -2.96
N VAL A 8 9.79 -1.73 -3.87
CA VAL A 8 10.05 -1.13 -5.20
C VAL A 8 10.38 0.36 -5.08
N THR A 9 9.65 1.11 -4.25
CA THR A 9 9.96 2.54 -4.05
C THR A 9 11.30 2.72 -3.35
N ALA A 10 11.65 1.88 -2.38
CA ALA A 10 12.95 1.90 -1.73
C ALA A 10 14.10 1.57 -2.70
N SER A 11 13.96 0.56 -3.57
CA SER A 11 15.00 0.19 -4.54
C SER A 11 15.22 1.28 -5.58
N ILE A 12 14.15 1.96 -6.04
CA ILE A 12 14.25 3.12 -6.93
C ILE A 12 14.97 4.27 -6.24
N LEU A 13 14.63 4.58 -4.98
CA LEU A 13 15.29 5.66 -4.23
C LEU A 13 16.78 5.39 -4.01
N MET A 14 17.12 4.14 -3.67
CA MET A 14 18.50 3.69 -3.52
C MET A 14 19.25 3.78 -4.85
N SER A 15 18.62 3.41 -5.96
CA SER A 15 19.18 3.57 -7.31
C SER A 15 19.39 5.04 -7.72
N MET A 16 18.60 5.96 -7.17
CA MET A 16 18.76 7.41 -7.38
C MET A 16 19.85 8.02 -6.48
N GLY A 17 20.50 7.23 -5.61
CA GLY A 17 21.51 7.72 -4.65
C GLY A 17 20.94 8.52 -3.49
N MET A 18 19.61 8.53 -3.32
CA MET A 18 18.92 9.35 -2.32
C MET A 18 18.71 8.55 -1.03
N MET A 19 19.77 8.37 -0.23
CA MET A 19 19.70 7.61 1.03
C MET A 19 19.13 8.40 2.22
N MET A 20 19.10 9.73 2.13
CA MET A 20 18.68 10.59 3.26
C MET A 20 17.19 10.93 3.25
N LEU A 21 16.48 10.66 2.15
CA LEU A 21 15.04 10.84 2.09
C LEU A 21 14.35 9.54 2.49
N PRO A 22 13.50 9.55 3.54
CA PRO A 22 12.73 8.37 3.91
C PRO A 22 11.86 7.89 2.73
N PRO A 23 12.06 6.67 2.21
CA PRO A 23 11.29 6.16 1.07
C PRO A 23 9.79 6.08 1.35
N VAL A 24 9.41 6.03 2.64
CA VAL A 24 8.03 6.03 3.12
C VAL A 24 7.24 7.25 2.63
N MET A 25 7.86 8.43 2.54
CA MET A 25 7.15 9.64 2.08
C MET A 25 6.70 9.52 0.62
N ILE A 26 7.44 8.77 -0.19
CA ILE A 26 7.08 8.48 -1.58
C ILE A 26 6.10 7.31 -1.65
N ALA A 27 6.30 6.27 -0.83
CA ALA A 27 5.42 5.10 -0.83
C ALA A 27 3.99 5.41 -0.35
N LEU A 28 3.81 6.35 0.60
CA LEU A 28 2.51 6.69 1.18
C LEU A 28 1.44 7.13 0.15
N PRO A 29 1.67 8.15 -0.71
CA PRO A 29 0.67 8.54 -1.71
C PRO A 29 0.38 7.40 -2.69
N PHE A 30 1.38 6.62 -3.12
CA PHE A 30 1.17 5.47 -4.00
C PHE A 30 0.31 4.38 -3.35
N LYS A 31 0.53 4.08 -2.07
CA LYS A 31 -0.29 3.13 -1.32
C LYS A 31 -1.74 3.57 -1.23
N ILE A 32 -2.00 4.85 -0.94
CA ILE A 32 -3.36 5.39 -0.81
C ILE A 32 -4.07 5.33 -2.17
N ILE A 33 -3.42 5.77 -3.24
CA ILE A 33 -3.98 5.69 -4.60
C ILE A 33 -4.29 4.25 -4.96
N PHE A 34 -3.35 3.32 -4.78
CA PHE A 34 -3.56 1.91 -5.05
C PHE A 34 -4.75 1.35 -4.26
N PHE A 35 -4.85 1.69 -2.97
CA PHE A 35 -5.92 1.21 -2.10
C PHE A 35 -7.31 1.73 -2.51
N VAL A 36 -7.40 2.98 -2.95
CA VAL A 36 -8.65 3.54 -3.47
C VAL A 36 -8.99 2.95 -4.84
N LEU A 37 -8.01 2.74 -5.72
CA LEU A 37 -8.23 2.18 -7.06
C LEU A 37 -8.76 0.75 -7.05
N VAL A 38 -8.37 -0.06 -6.06
CA VAL A 38 -8.87 -1.43 -5.91
C VAL A 38 -10.19 -1.52 -5.12
N ASP A 39 -10.81 -0.38 -4.80
CA ASP A 39 -11.94 -0.28 -3.88
C ASP A 39 -11.70 -1.02 -2.56
N GLY A 40 -10.51 -0.80 -1.98
CA GLY A 40 -10.03 -1.56 -0.83
C GLY A 40 -10.90 -1.42 0.42
N TRP A 41 -11.62 -0.30 0.56
CA TRP A 41 -12.58 -0.11 1.65
C TRP A 41 -13.76 -1.07 1.56
N ALA A 42 -14.35 -1.24 0.37
CA ALA A 42 -15.45 -2.18 0.16
C ALA A 42 -15.00 -3.63 0.35
N LEU A 43 -13.79 -3.98 -0.12
CA LEU A 43 -13.21 -5.31 0.07
C LEU A 43 -12.98 -5.64 1.56
N ILE A 44 -12.41 -4.71 2.33
CA ILE A 44 -12.18 -4.93 3.77
C ILE A 44 -13.52 -5.01 4.50
N ALA A 45 -14.44 -4.07 4.29
CA ALA A 45 -15.74 -4.08 4.94
C ALA A 45 -16.55 -5.34 4.60
N GLY A 46 -16.58 -5.73 3.32
CA GLY A 46 -17.24 -6.96 2.86
C GLY A 46 -16.63 -8.21 3.49
N SER A 47 -15.29 -8.31 3.54
CA SER A 47 -14.61 -9.43 4.18
C SER A 47 -14.89 -9.52 5.69
N LEU A 48 -15.00 -8.38 6.38
CA LEU A 48 -15.37 -8.33 7.79
C LEU A 48 -16.81 -8.80 8.00
N VAL A 49 -17.77 -8.25 7.25
CA VAL A 49 -19.18 -8.64 7.37
C VAL A 49 -19.36 -10.13 7.06
N GLN A 50 -18.69 -10.64 6.03
CA GLN A 50 -18.72 -12.07 5.70
C GLN A 50 -18.09 -12.93 6.81
N SER A 51 -16.98 -12.49 7.41
CA SER A 51 -16.32 -13.20 8.51
C SER A 51 -17.16 -13.23 9.78
N TYR A 52 -17.97 -12.21 10.05
CA TYR A 52 -18.83 -12.13 11.24
C TYR A 52 -20.22 -12.73 11.03
N GLY A 53 -20.78 -12.64 9.82
CA GLY A 53 -22.12 -13.15 9.47
C GLY A 53 -22.15 -14.59 8.95
N GLY A 54 -20.99 -15.21 8.72
CA GLY A 54 -20.88 -16.60 8.28
C GLY A 54 -21.02 -17.59 9.44
N THR A 55 -22.26 -17.84 9.85
CA THR A 55 -22.73 -19.10 10.46
C THR A 55 -23.86 -19.67 9.63
#